data_AF-A0A917NTR7-F1
#
_entry.id   AF-A0A917NTR7-F1
#
_cell.length_a   1.000
_cell.length_b   1.000
_cell.length_c   1.000
_cell.angle_alpha   90.00
_cell.angle_beta   90.00
_cell.angle_gamma   90.00
#
_symmetry.space_group_name_H-M   'P 1'
#
loop_
_entity.id
_entity.type
_entity.pdbx_description
1 polymer ?
#
loop_
_entity_poly.entity_id
_entity_poly.type
_entity_poly.pdbx_seq_one_letter_code
_entity_poly.pdbx_strand_id
1 'polypeptide(L)'
;MHYTALLAADAPAQLLPARSMMAFTLASHIILVPFGVALPLITLIMHGYGLRRGDAAALLLARRWSAVMAVQFAIGVVTGTVLSFELRRSSS
;
A
#
# COMPACT_ATOMS: atom_id res chain seq x y z
N MET A 1 11.60 41.90 -7.57
CA MET A 1 11.44 41.57 -6.14
C MET A 1 9.99 41.62 -5.64
N HIS A 2 9.06 42.39 -6.26
CA HIS A 2 7.65 42.44 -5.80
C HIS A 2 6.73 41.31 -6.30
N TYR A 3 7.04 40.67 -7.44
CA TYR A 3 6.19 39.61 -8.03
C TYR A 3 6.20 38.28 -7.26
N THR A 4 7.33 37.91 -6.65
CA THR A 4 7.46 36.70 -5.83
C THR A 4 6.66 36.78 -4.54
N ALA A 5 6.51 37.97 -3.96
CA ALA A 5 5.70 38.19 -2.76
C ALA A 5 4.19 38.07 -3.05
N LEU A 6 3.74 38.53 -4.22
CA LEU A 6 2.34 38.40 -4.64
C LEU A 6 1.95 36.93 -4.93
N LEU A 7 2.84 36.16 -5.56
CA LEU A 7 2.64 34.71 -5.79
C LEU A 7 2.62 33.89 -4.49
N ALA A 8 3.36 34.31 -3.47
CA ALA A 8 3.34 33.68 -2.16
C ALA A 8 2.10 34.06 -1.34
N ALA A 9 1.60 35.29 -1.50
CA ALA A 9 0.36 35.75 -0.86
C ALA A 9 -0.90 35.11 -1.47
N ASP A 10 -0.85 34.74 -2.75
CA ASP A 10 -1.94 34.05 -3.47
C ASP A 10 -1.82 32.52 -3.44
N ALA A 11 -0.88 31.97 -2.66
CA ALA A 11 -0.70 30.53 -2.52
C ALA A 11 -2.01 29.90 -2.04
N PRO A 12 -2.69 29.07 -2.85
CA PRO A 12 -4.04 28.62 -2.51
C PRO A 12 -4.01 27.80 -1.23
N ALA A 13 -4.96 28.03 -0.32
CA ALA A 13 -5.10 27.29 0.94
C ALA A 13 -5.11 25.75 0.77
N GLN A 14 -5.35 25.30 -0.45
CA GLN A 14 -5.40 23.92 -0.92
C GLN A 14 -4.03 23.24 -1.05
N LEU A 15 -2.92 24.01 -1.10
CA LEU A 15 -1.59 23.44 -1.37
C LEU A 15 -1.11 22.46 -0.28
N LEU A 16 -1.33 22.79 0.99
CA LEU A 16 -0.95 21.91 2.11
C LEU A 16 -1.77 20.61 2.09
N PRO A 17 -3.12 20.65 1.99
CA PRO A 17 -3.94 19.46 1.78
C PRO A 17 -3.52 18.63 0.56
N ALA A 18 -3.28 19.26 -0.60
CA ALA A 18 -2.88 18.55 -1.81
C ALA A 18 -1.54 17.81 -1.65
N ARG A 19 -0.55 18.44 -1.01
CA ARG A 19 0.75 17.80 -0.71
C ARG A 19 0.59 16.64 0.27
N SER A 20 -0.27 16.78 1.28
CA SER A 20 -0.53 15.72 2.25
C SER A 20 -1.21 14.50 1.61
N MET A 21 -2.15 14.73 0.69
CA MET A 21 -2.84 13.66 -0.03
C MET A 21 -1.89 12.94 -1.01
N MET A 22 -1.04 13.68 -1.72
CA MET A 22 0.02 13.09 -2.56
C MET A 22 1.04 12.29 -1.74
N ALA A 23 1.44 12.79 -0.57
CA ALA A 23 2.35 12.07 0.31
C ALA A 23 1.71 10.77 0.84
N PHE A 24 0.42 10.80 1.19
CA PHE A 24 -0.32 9.62 1.65
C PHE A 24 -0.45 8.54 0.56
N THR A 25 -0.78 8.93 -0.68
CA THR A 25 -0.86 7.99 -1.80
C THR A 25 0.50 7.38 -2.11
N LEU A 26 1.57 8.19 -2.12
CA LEU A 26 2.93 7.68 -2.38
C LEU A 26 3.43 6.77 -1.26
N ALA A 27 3.22 7.14 0.01
CA ALA A 27 3.62 6.35 1.16
C ALA A 27 2.93 4.98 1.19
N SER A 28 1.62 4.96 0.94
CA SER A 28 0.88 3.70 0.83
C SER A 28 1.32 2.87 -0.38
N HIS A 29 1.60 3.50 -1.53
CA HIS A 29 2.06 2.81 -2.73
C HIS A 29 3.42 2.13 -2.55
N ILE A 30 4.38 2.83 -1.93
CA ILE A 30 5.74 2.32 -1.66
C ILE A 30 5.73 1.10 -0.74
N ILE A 31 4.78 1.01 0.18
CA ILE A 31 4.68 -0.13 1.09
C ILE A 31 3.85 -1.23 0.41
N LEU A 32 2.61 -0.94 0.05
CA LEU A 32 1.65 -1.96 -0.37
C LEU A 32 2.01 -2.64 -1.69
N VAL A 33 2.54 -1.90 -2.66
CA VAL A 33 2.81 -2.47 -4.00
C VAL A 33 3.99 -3.44 -3.98
N PRO A 34 5.18 -3.10 -3.45
CA PRO A 34 6.29 -4.04 -3.40
C PRO A 34 5.99 -5.25 -2.52
N PHE A 35 5.36 -5.07 -1.35
CA PHE A 35 4.97 -6.21 -0.50
C PHE A 35 3.91 -7.09 -1.16
N GLY A 36 2.96 -6.49 -1.88
CA GLY A 36 1.93 -7.19 -2.64
C GLY A 36 2.48 -8.10 -3.74
N VAL A 37 3.67 -7.80 -4.29
CA VAL A 37 4.30 -8.61 -5.35
C VAL A 37 5.39 -9.53 -4.79
N ALA A 38 6.22 -9.05 -3.86
CA ALA A 38 7.35 -9.81 -3.32
C ALA A 38 6.93 -11.02 -2.49
N LEU A 39 5.92 -10.87 -1.63
CA LEU A 39 5.44 -11.95 -0.76
C LEU A 39 4.84 -13.14 -1.55
N PRO A 40 3.95 -12.94 -2.55
CA PRO A 40 3.48 -14.05 -3.39
C PRO A 40 4.61 -14.72 -4.16
N LEU A 41 5.54 -13.92 -4.70
CA LEU A 41 6.65 -14.46 -5.48
C LEU A 41 7.54 -15.39 -4.64
N ILE A 42 7.94 -14.94 -3.44
CA ILE A 42 8.77 -15.74 -2.53
C ILE A 42 8.01 -17.00 -2.08
N THR A 43 6.74 -16.86 -1.74
CA THR A 43 5.88 -17.97 -1.31
C THR A 43 5.74 -19.03 -2.42
N LEU A 44 5.52 -18.60 -3.66
CA LEU A 44 5.38 -19.48 -4.82
C LEU A 44 6.69 -20.22 -5.12
N ILE A 45 7.83 -19.52 -5.08
CA ILE A 45 9.15 -20.12 -5.29
C ILE A 45 9.44 -21.17 -4.20
N MET A 46 9.23 -20.83 -2.93
CA MET A 46 9.44 -21.75 -1.81
C MET A 46 8.52 -22.97 -1.89
N HIS A 47 7.24 -22.77 -2.23
CA HIS A 47 6.29 -23.86 -2.37
C HIS A 47 6.67 -24.79 -3.53
N GLY A 48 6.98 -24.23 -4.71
CA GLY A 48 7.40 -25.01 -5.88
C GLY A 48 8.71 -25.75 -5.68
N TYR A 49 9.68 -25.13 -5.00
CA TYR A 49 10.94 -25.78 -4.62
C TYR A 49 10.72 -26.89 -3.58
N GLY A 50 9.92 -26.63 -2.54
CA GLY A 50 9.60 -27.60 -1.49
C GLY A 50 8.87 -28.83 -2.02
N LEU A 51 7.95 -28.66 -2.97
CA LEU A 51 7.28 -29.76 -3.68
C LEU A 51 8.25 -30.60 -4.52
N ARG A 52 9.20 -29.96 -5.22
CA ARG A 52 10.16 -30.67 -6.09
C ARG A 52 11.26 -31.39 -5.33
N ARG A 53 11.69 -30.88 -4.17
CA ARG A 53 12.76 -31.49 -3.34
C ARG A 53 12.27 -32.25 -2.12
N GLY A 54 10.97 -32.24 -1.82
CA GLY A 54 10.42 -32.85 -0.61
C GLY A 54 10.85 -32.16 0.68
N ASP A 55 11.20 -30.86 0.62
CA ASP A 55 11.67 -30.10 1.78
C ASP A 55 10.50 -29.57 2.60
N ALA A 56 10.26 -30.22 3.75
CA ALA A 56 9.20 -29.84 4.68
C ALA A 56 9.39 -28.44 5.30
N ALA A 57 10.63 -27.97 5.45
CA ALA A 57 10.90 -26.64 6.00
C ALA A 57 10.51 -25.54 5.01
N ALA A 58 10.83 -25.73 3.72
CA ALA A 58 10.41 -24.81 2.66
C ALA A 58 8.88 -24.72 2.53
N LEU A 59 8.17 -25.85 2.68
CA LEU A 59 6.71 -25.88 2.68
C LEU A 59 6.11 -25.19 3.91
N LEU A 60 6.70 -25.36 5.09
CA LEU A 60 6.27 -24.68 6.31
C LEU A 60 6.45 -23.15 6.18
N LEU A 61 7.58 -22.73 5.62
CA LEU A 61 7.89 -21.34 5.40
C LEU A 61 6.92 -20.70 4.38
N ALA A 62 6.65 -21.37 3.26
CA ALA A 62 5.63 -20.94 2.30
C ALA A 62 4.25 -20.76 2.94
N ARG A 63 3.86 -21.68 3.83
CA ARG A 63 2.58 -21.60 4.55
C ARG A 63 2.52 -20.41 5.51
N ARG A 64 3.63 -20.11 6.21
CA ARG A 64 3.75 -18.92 7.07
C ARG A 64 3.68 -17.63 6.28
N TRP A 65 4.39 -17.54 5.15
CA TRP A 65 4.37 -16.35 4.30
C TRP A 65 3.01 -16.12 3.65
N SER A 66 2.26 -17.19 3.34
CA SER A 66 0.88 -17.08 2.86
C SER A 66 -0.04 -16.42 3.90
N ALA A 67 0.16 -16.68 5.20
CA ALA A 67 -0.60 -16.00 6.25
C ALA A 67 -0.27 -14.50 6.32
N VAL A 68 1.01 -14.13 6.16
CA VAL A 68 1.44 -12.72 6.08
C VAL A 68 0.78 -12.02 4.88
N MET A 69 0.72 -12.68 3.73
CA MET A 69 0.01 -12.15 2.56
C MET A 69 -1.48 -11.92 2.82
N ALA A 70 -2.15 -12.85 3.52
CA ALA A 70 -3.56 -12.71 3.85
C ALA A 70 -3.83 -11.50 4.77
N VAL A 71 -2.96 -11.27 5.77
CA VAL A 71 -3.03 -10.09 6.63
C VAL A 71 -2.83 -8.81 5.83
N GLN A 72 -1.84 -8.78 4.94
CA GLN A 72 -1.60 -7.62 4.07
C GLN A 72 -2.81 -7.31 3.18
N PHE A 73 -3.45 -8.34 2.63
CA PHE A 73 -4.66 -8.18 1.84
C PHE A 73 -5.83 -7.63 2.66
N ALA A 74 -6.02 -8.14 3.88
CA ALA A 74 -7.06 -7.65 4.80
C ALA A 74 -6.88 -6.15 5.11
N ILE A 75 -5.65 -5.69 5.37
CA ILE A 75 -5.34 -4.26 5.58
C ILE A 75 -5.75 -3.44 4.35
N GLY A 76 -5.46 -3.93 3.14
CA GLY A 76 -5.87 -3.27 1.89
C GLY A 76 -7.39 -3.15 1.75
N VAL A 77 -8.12 -4.23 2.03
CA VAL A 77 -9.59 -4.25 1.98
C VAL A 77 -10.19 -3.27 2.99
N VAL A 78 -9.71 -3.27 4.24
CA VAL A 78 -10.21 -2.35 5.29
C VAL A 78 -9.96 -0.90 4.89
N THR A 79 -8.76 -0.58 4.40
CA THR A 79 -8.40 0.79 3.98
C THR A 79 -9.28 1.27 2.82
N GLY A 80 -9.51 0.43 1.81
CA GLY A 80 -10.40 0.75 0.69
C GLY A 80 -11.86 0.92 1.11
N THR A 81 -12.29 0.14 2.11
CA THR A 81 -13.64 0.23 2.67
C THR A 81 -13.84 1.56 3.42
N VAL A 82 -12.87 1.98 4.25
CA VAL A 82 -12.92 3.27 4.97
C VAL A 82 -12.98 4.45 4.00
N LEU A 83 -12.13 4.45 2.96
CA LEU A 83 -12.13 5.51 1.96
C LEU A 83 -13.47 5.61 1.22
N SER A 84 -14.13 4.48 0.98
CA SER A 84 -15.45 4.44 0.35
C SER A 84 -16.54 5.06 1.23
N PHE A 85 -16.44 4.95 2.56
CA PHE A 85 -17.35 5.62 3.50
C PHE A 85 -17.14 7.13 3.54
N GLU A 86 -15.89 7.59 3.53
CA GLU A 86 -15.57 9.02 3.44
C GLU A 86 -16.08 9.63 2.13
N LEU A 87 -15.91 8.92 1.01
CA LEU A 87 -16.40 9.38 -0.29
C LEU A 87 -17.93 9.55 -0.30
N ARG A 88 -18.66 8.60 0.30
CA ARG A 88 -20.12 8.65 0.45
C ARG A 88 -20.59 9.75 1.40
N ARG A 89 -19.84 10.05 2.46
CA ARG A 89 -20.17 11.16 3.38
C ARG A 89 -20.01 12.52 2.70
N SER A 90 -19.03 12.70 1.80
CA SER A 90 -18.82 13.99 1.13
C SER A 90 -19.86 14.34 0.06
N SER A 91 -20.66 13.35 -0.38
CA SER A 91 -21.71 13.52 -1.39
C SER A 91 -23.11 13.83 -0.84
N SER A 92 -23.25 14.03 0.48
CA SER A 92 -24.49 14.43 1.18
C SER A 92 -24.28 15.74 1.93
#